data_AF-T0MF63-F1
#
_entry.id   AF-T0MF63-F1
#
_cell.length_a   1.000
_cell.length_b   1.000
_cell.length_c   1.000
_cell.angle_alpha   90.00
_cell.angle_beta   90.00
_cell.angle_gamma   90.00
#
_symmetry.space_group_name_H-M   'P 1'
#
loop_
_entity.id
_entity.type
_entity.pdbx_description
1 polymer ?
#
loop_
_entity_poly.entity_id
_entity_poly.type
_entity_poly.pdbx_seq_one_letter_code
_entity_poly.pdbx_strand_id
1 'polypeptide(L)'
;MKNYKIFKDKYVLIEDLKNTHQPFFKEYTKPPELSLTNAPLCCPFQKGKVFRTNKKNGPKSGFCEVCYVKYNDYNLHVREYEHREFAKDQSNYIKIDEFISNTSFHDYDEIIKYVEFSSSPLQKITRSTMVYDYKNNYDKVLNISRISTGNSEQENQTTNIKKYLNSILKDESE
;
A
#
# COMPACT_ATOMS: atom_id res chain seq x y z
N MET A 1 7.25 38.70 23.69
CA MET A 1 8.45 38.51 22.85
C MET A 1 8.15 37.44 21.82
N LYS A 2 8.42 37.67 20.53
CA LYS A 2 8.26 36.63 19.51
C LYS A 2 9.37 35.59 19.71
N ASN A 3 9.02 34.31 19.84
CA ASN A 3 9.99 33.23 19.94
C ASN A 3 10.49 32.92 18.53
N TYR A 4 11.72 33.30 18.22
CA TYR A 4 12.35 32.98 16.93
C TYR A 4 13.03 31.63 17.02
N LYS A 5 12.81 30.79 16.01
CA LYS A 5 13.50 29.51 15.85
C LYS A 5 14.47 29.61 14.66
N ILE A 6 15.73 29.24 14.90
CA ILE A 6 16.76 29.16 13.87
C ILE A 6 16.97 27.68 13.54
N PHE A 7 16.77 27.30 12.29
CA PHE A 7 17.03 25.95 11.79
C PHE A 7 18.51 25.81 11.43
N LYS A 8 19.12 24.66 11.78
CA LYS A 8 20.53 24.36 11.54
C LYS A 8 20.73 23.50 10.29
N ASP A 9 19.84 22.53 10.08
CA ASP A 9 19.84 21.64 8.92
C ASP A 9 18.78 22.04 7.89
N LYS A 10 18.74 21.33 6.76
CA LYS A 10 17.68 21.45 5.76
C LYS A 10 16.34 21.13 6.41
N TYR A 11 15.36 22.00 6.23
CA TYR A 11 14.06 21.88 6.88
C TYR A 11 12.91 22.06 5.89
N VAL A 12 11.75 21.56 6.28
CA VAL A 12 10.46 21.87 5.68
C VAL A 12 9.62 22.53 6.76
N LEU A 13 9.17 23.77 6.51
CA LEU A 13 8.26 24.52 7.37
C LEU A 13 6.93 24.64 6.64
N ILE A 14 5.84 24.30 7.32
CA ILE A 14 4.48 24.43 6.81
C ILE A 14 3.73 25.36 7.75
N GLU A 15 3.19 26.43 7.17
CA GLU A 15 2.37 27.42 7.85
C GLU A 15 1.10 27.68 7.04
N ASP A 16 0.04 28.04 7.76
CA ASP A 16 -1.21 28.45 7.14
C ASP A 16 -1.07 29.89 6.63
N LEU A 17 -1.57 30.17 5.43
CA LEU A 17 -1.57 31.51 4.83
C LEU A 17 -2.26 32.55 5.72
N LYS A 18 -3.30 32.12 6.47
CA LYS A 18 -4.03 33.00 7.39
C LYS A 18 -3.41 33.07 8.78
N ASN A 19 -2.33 32.31 9.04
CA ASN A 19 -1.69 32.19 10.35
C ASN A 19 -2.67 31.82 11.48
N THR A 20 -3.71 31.04 11.17
CA THR A 20 -4.71 30.64 12.18
C THR A 20 -4.28 29.43 13.00
N HIS A 21 -3.34 28.64 12.45
CA HIS A 21 -2.82 27.43 13.07
C HIS A 21 -1.34 27.57 13.38
N GLN A 22 -0.89 26.85 14.41
CA GLN A 22 0.51 26.80 14.78
C GLN A 22 1.32 26.16 13.63
N PRO A 23 2.37 26.84 13.11
CA PRO A 23 3.25 26.25 12.12
C PRO A 23 3.94 25.01 12.67
N PHE A 24 4.18 24.03 11.81
CA PHE A 24 4.95 22.85 12.14
C PHE A 24 6.07 22.65 11.12
N PHE A 25 7.17 22.02 11.56
CA PHE A 25 8.35 21.86 10.74
C PHE A 25 9.01 20.50 10.98
N LYS A 26 9.74 20.04 9.98
CA LYS A 26 10.63 18.89 10.07
C LYS A 26 12.02 19.29 9.60
N GLU A 27 12.99 19.09 10.47
CA GLU A 27 14.41 19.28 10.19
C GLU A 27 15.04 17.91 9.86
N TYR A 28 15.83 17.87 8.79
CA TYR A 28 16.42 16.65 8.25
C TYR A 28 17.93 16.70 8.31
N THR A 29 18.52 15.95 9.23
CA THR A 29 19.97 15.68 9.23
C THR A 29 20.39 14.91 7.98
N LYS A 30 19.51 14.02 7.48
CA LYS A 30 19.68 13.31 6.21
C LYS A 30 18.37 13.41 5.42
N PRO A 31 18.29 14.25 4.38
CA PRO A 31 17.08 14.35 3.57
C PRO A 31 16.81 13.01 2.86
N PRO A 32 15.54 12.68 2.58
CA PRO A 32 15.20 11.48 1.84
C PRO A 32 15.87 11.51 0.46
N GLU A 33 16.55 10.44 0.11
CA GLU A 33 17.27 10.29 -1.16
C GLU A 33 16.73 9.07 -1.89
N LEU A 34 16.48 9.23 -3.19
CA LEU A 34 15.95 8.17 -4.03
C LEU A 34 17.07 7.16 -4.37
N SER A 35 16.92 5.92 -3.90
CA SER A 35 17.81 4.81 -4.25
C SER A 35 17.22 4.01 -5.41
N LEU A 36 17.89 4.07 -6.56
CA LEU A 36 17.57 3.27 -7.74
C LEU A 36 18.23 1.89 -7.72
N THR A 37 19.08 1.62 -6.72
CA THR A 37 19.82 0.36 -6.57
C THR A 37 19.11 -0.64 -5.66
N ASN A 38 18.02 -0.23 -5.02
CA ASN A 38 17.22 -1.10 -4.17
C ASN A 38 16.55 -2.22 -4.98
N ALA A 39 16.39 -3.39 -4.36
CA ALA A 39 15.63 -4.48 -4.96
C ALA A 39 14.18 -4.05 -5.29
N PRO A 40 13.58 -4.58 -6.35
CA PRO A 40 12.18 -4.29 -6.68
C PRO A 40 11.27 -4.61 -5.49
N LEU A 41 10.17 -3.87 -5.38
CA LEU A 41 9.19 -3.94 -4.27
C LEU A 41 9.71 -3.45 -2.90
N CYS A 42 10.94 -2.92 -2.82
CA CYS A 42 11.43 -2.20 -1.63
C CYS A 42 11.12 -0.70 -1.71
N CYS A 43 10.99 -0.04 -0.56
CA CYS A 43 10.84 1.42 -0.53
C CYS A 43 12.12 2.09 -1.08
N PRO A 44 12.04 2.97 -2.11
CA PRO A 44 13.22 3.57 -2.73
C PRO A 44 13.91 4.60 -1.82
N PHE A 45 13.25 5.07 -0.76
CA PHE A 45 13.83 5.99 0.24
C PHE A 45 14.51 5.27 1.41
N GLN A 46 14.48 3.93 1.43
CA GLN A 46 15.09 3.15 2.49
C GLN A 46 16.27 2.34 1.95
N LYS A 47 17.49 2.79 2.21
CA LYS A 47 18.71 2.08 1.78
C LYS A 47 18.87 0.77 2.56
N GLY A 48 19.07 -0.35 1.85
CA GLY A 48 19.57 -1.61 2.43
C GLY A 48 18.65 -2.35 3.40
N LYS A 49 17.33 -2.07 3.41
CA LYS A 49 16.41 -2.84 4.27
C LYS A 49 15.96 -4.12 3.57
N VAL A 50 16.46 -5.24 4.05
CA VAL A 50 15.90 -6.57 3.76
C VAL A 50 14.57 -6.69 4.49
N PHE A 51 13.53 -7.20 3.82
CA PHE A 51 12.22 -7.42 4.42
C PHE A 51 12.34 -8.41 5.58
N ARG A 52 12.29 -7.92 6.82
CA ARG A 52 12.27 -8.77 8.02
C ARG A 52 10.82 -8.97 8.47
N THR A 53 10.36 -10.20 8.48
CA THR A 53 8.98 -10.61 8.86
C THR A 53 8.75 -10.72 10.37
N ASN A 54 9.74 -10.38 11.20
CA ASN A 54 9.60 -10.45 12.65
C ASN A 54 8.67 -9.34 13.16
N LYS A 55 7.36 -9.65 13.19
CA LYS A 55 6.35 -8.84 13.88
C LYS A 55 6.66 -8.86 15.36
N LYS A 56 7.07 -7.71 15.91
CA LYS A 56 7.09 -7.49 17.35
C LYS A 56 5.64 -7.39 17.81
N ASN A 57 5.13 -8.42 18.48
CA ASN A 57 3.80 -8.45 19.08
C ASN A 57 3.78 -7.64 20.39
N GLY A 58 4.16 -6.37 20.33
CA GLY A 58 4.05 -5.47 21.47
C GLY A 58 2.58 -5.07 21.73
N PRO A 59 2.26 -4.63 22.95
CA PRO A 59 0.96 -4.03 23.25
C PRO A 59 0.72 -2.86 22.29
N LYS A 60 -0.50 -2.81 21.72
CA LYS A 60 -0.89 -1.78 20.76
C LYS A 60 -1.52 -0.63 21.52
N SER A 61 -0.81 0.49 21.61
CA SER A 61 -1.35 1.74 22.14
C SER A 61 -2.14 2.49 21.08
N GLY A 62 -3.14 3.26 21.49
CA GLY A 62 -3.98 4.04 20.58
C GLY A 62 -4.91 4.99 21.31
N PHE A 63 -5.88 5.50 20.56
CA PHE A 63 -6.97 6.33 21.08
C PHE A 63 -8.29 5.64 20.73
N CYS A 64 -9.21 5.58 21.68
CA CYS A 64 -10.53 5.02 21.47
C CYS A 64 -11.51 6.15 21.17
N GLU A 65 -12.13 6.12 19.99
CA GLU A 65 -13.11 7.13 19.56
C GLU A 65 -14.46 6.97 20.25
N VAL A 66 -14.75 5.79 20.79
CA VAL A 66 -15.96 5.49 21.57
C VAL A 66 -15.84 6.07 22.97
N CYS A 67 -14.74 5.76 23.65
CA CYS A 67 -14.53 6.15 25.04
C CYS A 67 -13.85 7.52 25.19
N TYR A 68 -13.36 8.10 24.10
CA TYR A 68 -12.56 9.34 24.06
C TYR A 68 -11.32 9.33 24.95
N VAL A 69 -10.71 8.16 25.16
CA VAL A 69 -9.51 7.98 26.01
C VAL A 69 -8.34 7.39 25.23
N LYS A 70 -7.11 7.75 25.65
CA LYS A 70 -5.88 7.10 25.19
C LYS A 70 -5.67 5.81 25.97
N TYR A 71 -5.33 4.73 25.28
CA TYR A 71 -5.01 3.43 25.89
C TYR A 71 -3.61 2.98 25.49
N ASN A 72 -2.96 2.24 26.38
CA ASN A 72 -1.62 1.67 26.14
C ASN A 72 -1.69 0.25 25.57
N ASP A 73 -2.75 -0.49 25.87
CA ASP A 73 -3.00 -1.83 25.35
C ASP A 73 -4.45 -1.97 24.89
N TYR A 74 -4.62 -2.14 23.58
CA TYR A 74 -5.90 -2.38 22.93
C TYR A 74 -6.69 -3.53 23.60
N ASN A 75 -6.03 -4.66 23.87
CA ASN A 75 -6.73 -5.85 24.37
C ASN A 75 -7.25 -5.68 25.79
N LEU A 76 -6.58 -4.85 26.58
CA LEU A 76 -7.03 -4.50 27.92
C LEU A 76 -8.21 -3.53 27.82
N HIS A 77 -8.07 -2.47 27.03
CA HIS A 77 -9.06 -1.41 26.90
C HIS A 77 -10.44 -1.93 26.44
N VAL A 78 -10.49 -2.80 25.43
CA VAL A 78 -11.77 -3.36 24.95
C VAL A 78 -12.49 -4.24 25.99
N ARG A 79 -11.77 -4.69 27.04
CA ARG A 79 -12.34 -5.44 28.17
C ARG A 79 -12.70 -4.53 29.35
N GLU A 80 -12.43 -3.24 29.28
CA GLU A 80 -12.83 -2.31 30.33
C GLU A 80 -14.36 -2.18 30.35
N TYR A 81 -14.89 -1.78 31.51
CA TYR A 81 -16.33 -1.69 31.71
C TYR A 81 -16.97 -0.69 30.74
N GLU A 82 -16.41 0.52 30.63
CA GLU A 82 -16.97 1.61 29.81
C GLU A 82 -17.11 1.20 28.34
N HIS A 83 -16.06 0.61 27.76
CA HIS A 83 -16.10 0.16 26.36
C HIS A 83 -17.12 -0.96 26.15
N ARG A 84 -17.23 -1.90 27.10
CA ARG A 84 -18.17 -3.02 27.00
C ARG A 84 -19.62 -2.57 27.11
N GLU A 85 -19.93 -1.61 27.98
CA GLU A 85 -21.30 -1.10 28.10
C GLU A 85 -21.73 -0.38 26.82
N PHE A 86 -20.85 0.43 26.22
CA PHE A 86 -21.11 1.01 24.91
C PHE A 86 -21.32 -0.06 23.83
N ALA A 87 -20.47 -1.10 23.81
CA ALA A 87 -20.52 -2.16 22.81
C ALA A 87 -21.77 -3.06 22.92
N LYS A 88 -22.36 -3.19 24.10
CA LYS A 88 -23.60 -3.95 24.31
C LYS A 88 -24.85 -3.19 23.92
N ASP A 89 -24.80 -1.86 23.94
CA ASP A 89 -25.94 -1.03 23.65
C ASP A 89 -26.15 -0.94 22.13
N GLN A 90 -27.15 -1.67 21.64
CA GLN A 90 -27.53 -1.73 20.22
C GLN A 90 -27.84 -0.34 19.64
N SER A 91 -28.31 0.60 20.47
CA SER A 91 -28.67 1.94 20.00
C SER A 91 -27.47 2.70 19.42
N ASN A 92 -26.25 2.37 19.87
CA ASN A 92 -25.00 2.93 19.35
C ASN A 92 -24.66 2.47 17.93
N TYR A 93 -25.28 1.40 17.44
CA TYR A 93 -24.96 0.77 16.15
C TYR A 93 -26.06 0.87 15.10
N ILE A 94 -27.20 1.52 15.40
CA ILE A 94 -28.36 1.62 14.50
C ILE A 94 -28.00 2.11 13.10
N LYS A 95 -27.14 3.13 12.98
CA LYS A 95 -26.74 3.69 11.68
C LYS A 95 -25.93 2.69 10.84
N ILE A 96 -25.13 1.84 11.51
CA ILE A 96 -24.36 0.79 10.85
C ILE A 96 -25.31 -0.32 10.40
N ASP A 97 -26.27 -0.71 11.26
CA ASP A 97 -27.27 -1.73 10.95
C ASP A 97 -28.17 -1.31 9.77
N GLU A 98 -28.57 -0.04 9.72
CA GLU A 98 -29.31 0.56 8.61
C GLU A 98 -28.50 0.52 7.32
N PHE A 99 -27.22 0.90 7.38
CA PHE A 99 -26.32 0.85 6.23
C PHE A 99 -26.13 -0.58 5.70
N ILE A 100 -25.93 -1.55 6.60
CA ILE A 100 -25.78 -2.96 6.23
C ILE A 100 -27.08 -3.47 5.58
N SER A 101 -28.23 -3.14 6.16
CA SER A 101 -29.53 -3.60 5.66
C SER A 101 -29.86 -3.03 4.27
N ASN A 102 -29.43 -1.80 3.99
CA ASN A 102 -29.65 -1.13 2.70
C ASN A 102 -28.61 -1.47 1.63
N THR A 103 -27.55 -2.20 1.98
CA THR A 103 -26.49 -2.57 1.05
C THR A 103 -26.75 -3.97 0.51
N SER A 104 -26.82 -4.11 -0.83
CA SER A 104 -26.91 -5.42 -1.47
C SER A 104 -25.55 -6.11 -1.47
N PHE A 105 -25.34 -7.05 -0.56
CA PHE A 105 -24.20 -7.96 -0.63
C PHE A 105 -24.53 -9.07 -1.63
N HIS A 106 -23.78 -9.14 -2.73
CA HIS A 106 -23.86 -10.30 -3.62
C HIS A 106 -23.47 -11.56 -2.85
N ASP A 107 -24.17 -12.68 -3.12
CA ASP A 107 -23.85 -13.95 -2.49
C ASP A 107 -22.36 -14.27 -2.67
N TYR A 108 -21.70 -14.58 -1.55
CA TYR A 108 -20.27 -14.88 -1.50
C TYR A 108 -19.88 -16.00 -2.47
N ASP A 109 -20.81 -16.89 -2.81
CA ASP A 109 -20.63 -18.00 -3.73
C ASP A 109 -20.43 -17.56 -5.19
N GLU A 110 -21.02 -16.43 -5.62
CA GLU A 110 -20.75 -15.88 -6.95
C GLU A 110 -19.38 -15.20 -7.02
N ILE A 111 -18.97 -14.50 -5.95
CA ILE A 111 -17.70 -13.76 -5.91
C ILE A 111 -16.52 -14.73 -6.03
N ILE A 112 -16.52 -15.85 -5.30
CA ILE A 112 -15.43 -16.85 -5.33
C ILE A 112 -15.18 -17.39 -6.75
N LYS A 113 -16.22 -17.52 -7.58
CA LYS A 113 -16.12 -17.97 -8.97
C LYS A 113 -15.36 -16.99 -9.87
N TYR A 114 -15.34 -15.70 -9.55
CA TYR A 114 -14.63 -14.66 -10.31
C TYR A 114 -13.24 -14.30 -9.76
N VAL A 115 -12.91 -14.65 -8.50
CA VAL A 115 -11.60 -14.34 -7.90
C VAL A 115 -10.47 -15.27 -8.39
N GLU A 116 -10.76 -16.45 -8.94
CA GLU A 116 -9.71 -17.30 -9.52
C GLU A 116 -8.93 -16.62 -10.67
N PHE A 117 -9.56 -15.68 -11.37
CA PHE A 117 -8.96 -15.02 -12.54
C PHE A 117 -8.31 -13.66 -12.25
N SER A 118 -8.61 -13.03 -11.12
CA SER A 118 -8.11 -11.69 -10.75
C SER A 118 -7.03 -11.75 -9.67
N SER A 119 -6.17 -12.77 -9.74
CA SER A 119 -4.93 -12.75 -8.96
C SER A 119 -4.05 -11.62 -9.49
N SER A 120 -4.04 -10.51 -8.75
CA SER A 120 -3.05 -9.44 -8.85
C SER A 120 -1.67 -10.05 -9.16
N PRO A 121 -0.87 -9.45 -10.05
CA PRO A 121 0.49 -9.94 -10.33
C PRO A 121 1.32 -10.18 -9.06
N LEU A 122 1.03 -9.48 -7.94
CA LEU A 122 1.67 -9.69 -6.64
C LEU A 122 1.28 -11.01 -5.93
N GLN A 123 0.09 -11.55 -6.17
CA GLN A 123 -0.37 -12.78 -5.50
C GLN A 123 0.25 -14.05 -6.09
N LYS A 124 0.60 -14.05 -7.38
CA LYS A 124 1.24 -15.22 -8.02
C LYS A 124 2.62 -15.53 -7.44
N ILE A 125 3.31 -14.53 -6.90
CA ILE A 125 4.65 -14.68 -6.31
C ILE A 125 4.60 -15.35 -4.92
N THR A 126 3.52 -15.18 -4.16
CA THR A 126 3.47 -15.64 -2.76
C THR A 126 2.96 -17.07 -2.58
N ARG A 127 2.27 -17.65 -3.56
CA ARG A 127 1.79 -19.04 -3.49
C ARG A 127 2.80 -20.10 -3.96
N SER A 128 3.83 -19.71 -4.71
CA SER A 128 4.88 -20.63 -5.16
C SER A 128 6.12 -20.55 -4.27
N THR A 129 5.97 -20.73 -2.95
CA THR A 129 7.06 -21.27 -2.14
C THR A 129 7.09 -22.79 -2.28
N MET A 130 7.21 -23.26 -3.51
CA MET A 130 7.93 -24.48 -3.81
C MET A 130 9.18 -24.04 -4.58
N VAL A 131 10.32 -24.45 -4.04
CA VAL A 131 11.68 -24.14 -4.43
C VAL A 131 11.88 -24.39 -5.92
N TYR A 132 11.82 -23.35 -6.77
CA TYR A 132 12.36 -23.43 -8.13
C TYR A 132 13.01 -22.11 -8.57
N ASP A 133 14.20 -22.30 -9.13
CA ASP A 133 15.21 -21.39 -9.67
C ASP A 133 14.79 -19.93 -9.93
N TYR A 134 15.41 -19.02 -9.15
CA TYR A 134 15.16 -17.57 -9.14
C TYR A 134 15.57 -16.83 -10.43
N LYS A 135 16.31 -17.47 -11.34
CA LYS A 135 16.91 -16.78 -12.48
C LYS A 135 15.93 -16.52 -13.64
N ASN A 136 15.04 -17.48 -13.95
CA ASN A 136 14.22 -17.42 -15.16
C ASN A 136 13.00 -16.49 -15.10
N ASN A 137 12.52 -16.14 -13.90
CA ASN A 137 11.37 -15.21 -13.77
C ASN A 137 11.77 -13.74 -13.78
N TYR A 138 13.02 -13.42 -13.42
CA TYR A 138 13.51 -12.04 -13.37
C TYR A 138 13.62 -11.43 -14.78
N ASP A 139 14.06 -12.22 -15.76
CA ASP A 139 14.18 -11.79 -17.16
C ASP A 139 12.83 -11.54 -17.84
N LYS A 140 11.78 -12.30 -17.47
CA LYS A 140 10.42 -12.11 -17.99
C LYS A 140 9.80 -10.79 -17.51
N VAL A 141 10.04 -10.41 -16.25
CA VAL A 141 9.53 -9.16 -15.68
C VAL A 141 10.27 -7.95 -16.26
N LEU A 142 11.60 -8.06 -16.45
CA LEU A 142 12.40 -7.00 -17.05
C LEU A 142 12.06 -6.74 -18.53
N ASN A 143 11.69 -7.77 -19.30
CA ASN A 143 11.29 -7.62 -20.70
C ASN A 143 9.96 -6.88 -20.90
N ILE A 144 9.02 -6.94 -19.92
CA ILE A 144 7.78 -6.14 -19.98
C ILE A 144 8.08 -4.66 -19.74
N SER A 145 9.07 -4.36 -18.89
CA SER A 145 9.51 -2.98 -18.58
C SER A 145 10.48 -2.37 -19.59
N ARG A 146 10.90 -3.10 -20.64
CA ARG A 146 11.80 -2.58 -21.70
C ARG A 146 11.09 -1.91 -22.87
N ILE A 147 9.77 -1.65 -22.78
CA ILE A 147 9.10 -0.71 -23.68
C ILE A 147 9.50 0.70 -23.23
N SER A 148 10.61 1.12 -23.82
CA SER A 148 11.49 2.24 -23.52
C SER A 148 10.80 3.60 -23.37
N THR A 149 11.04 4.28 -22.25
CA THR A 149 11.19 5.75 -22.24
C THR A 149 12.63 6.08 -22.62
N GLY A 150 12.88 6.24 -23.91
CA GLY A 150 14.18 6.62 -24.43
C GLY A 150 14.05 7.17 -25.83
N ASN A 151 14.16 8.50 -25.93
CA ASN A 151 14.35 9.20 -27.20
C ASN A 151 15.69 8.76 -27.81
N SER A 152 15.62 7.97 -28.87
CA SER A 152 16.68 7.88 -29.88
C SER A 152 16.03 7.69 -31.23
N GLU A 153 16.23 8.68 -32.10
CA GLU A 153 15.80 8.73 -33.49
C GLU A 153 16.42 7.57 -34.28
N GLN A 154 15.69 6.48 -34.48
CA GLN A 154 15.90 5.57 -35.60
C GLN A 154 14.54 5.04 -36.07
N GLU A 155 14.19 5.39 -37.31
CA GLU A 155 13.02 4.91 -38.03
C GLU A 155 12.98 3.38 -38.00
N ASN A 156 12.00 2.80 -37.30
CA ASN A 156 11.74 1.36 -37.42
C ASN A 156 10.24 1.08 -37.37
N GLN A 157 9.78 0.58 -38.52
CA GLN A 157 8.48 0.06 -38.89
C GLN A 157 7.55 -0.28 -37.71
N THR A 158 6.47 0.48 -37.60
CA THR A 158 5.32 0.15 -36.76
C THR A 158 4.68 -1.15 -37.27
N THR A 159 5.11 -2.29 -36.72
CA THR A 159 4.36 -3.53 -36.87
C THR A 159 3.09 -3.40 -36.06
N ASN A 160 1.96 -3.27 -36.78
CA ASN A 160 0.64 -3.16 -36.18
C ASN A 160 0.40 -4.38 -35.28
N ILE A 161 0.23 -4.15 -33.98
CA ILE A 161 0.08 -5.17 -32.93
C ILE A 161 -1.04 -6.16 -33.27
N LYS A 162 -2.09 -5.74 -33.99
CA LYS A 162 -3.13 -6.67 -34.47
C LYS A 162 -2.60 -7.73 -35.43
N LYS A 163 -1.61 -7.39 -36.26
CA LYS A 163 -1.03 -8.29 -37.26
C LYS A 163 -0.16 -9.37 -36.62
N TYR A 164 0.55 -9.02 -35.53
CA TYR A 164 1.35 -9.95 -34.73
C TYR A 164 0.49 -10.87 -33.87
N LEU A 165 -0.58 -10.35 -33.26
CA LEU A 165 -1.53 -11.17 -32.51
C LEU A 165 -2.26 -12.18 -33.42
N ASN A 166 -2.56 -11.78 -34.67
CA ASN A 166 -3.17 -12.68 -35.65
C ASN A 166 -2.22 -13.73 -36.23
N SER A 167 -0.89 -13.54 -36.19
CA SER A 167 0.05 -14.59 -36.62
C SER A 167 0.21 -15.67 -35.56
N ILE A 168 0.19 -15.29 -34.27
CA ILE A 168 0.26 -16.27 -33.16
C ILE A 168 -0.97 -17.17 -33.14
N LEU A 169 -2.15 -16.65 -33.50
CA LEU A 169 -3.40 -17.42 -33.55
C LEU A 169 -3.52 -18.36 -34.75
N LYS A 170 -2.65 -18.26 -35.76
CA LYS A 170 -2.69 -19.14 -36.94
C LYS A 170 -1.82 -20.39 -36.81
N ASP A 171 -0.87 -20.40 -35.89
CA ASP A 171 0.05 -21.53 -35.69
C ASP A 171 -0.52 -22.62 -34.77
N GLU A 172 -1.73 -22.44 -34.23
CA GLU A 172 -2.43 -23.44 -33.40
C GLU A 172 -3.51 -24.23 -34.16
N SER A 173 -3.57 -24.11 -35.49
CA SER A 173 -4.50 -24.86 -36.33
C SER A 173 -3.83 -25.55 -37.53
N GLU A 174 -2.79 -26.33 -37.27
CA GLU A 174 -2.38 -27.49 -38.08
C GLU A 174 -2.09 -28.70 -37.18
#